data_AF-A0AAU0RB59-F1
#
_entry.id   AF-A0AAU0RB59-F1
#
_cell.length_a   1.000
_cell.length_b   1.000
_cell.length_c   1.000
_cell.angle_alpha   90.00
_cell.angle_beta   90.00
_cell.angle_gamma   90.00
#
_symmetry.space_group_name_H-M   'P 1'
#
loop_
_entity.id
_entity.type
_entity.pdbx_description
1 polymer ?
#
loop_
_entity_poly.entity_id
_entity_poly.type
_entity_poly.pdbx_seq_one_letter_code
_entity_poly.pdbx_strand_id
1 'polypeptide(L)'
;MNRKRSKQIHLEQPEMGIKKAAANGLYPNPFAEMFWKVNNIPVEARELICKQCDWSIPTFYRKLRAATRPPEGNDGKVRGVSSAELASIKAIYVQVFEDTLAKLKATDTRLPK
;
A
#
# COMPACT_ATOMS: atom_id res chain seq x y z
N MET A 1 46.49 -22.77 12.06
CA MET A 1 45.46 -22.02 11.30
C MET A 1 44.08 -22.44 11.81
N ASN A 2 43.49 -21.67 12.73
CA ASN A 2 42.21 -21.98 13.36
C ASN A 2 41.05 -21.35 12.58
N ARG A 3 40.26 -22.15 11.86
CA ARG A 3 38.97 -21.71 11.31
C ARG A 3 37.95 -21.65 12.44
N LYS A 4 37.61 -20.44 12.90
CA LYS A 4 36.45 -20.21 13.78
C LYS A 4 35.18 -20.65 13.03
N ARG A 5 34.53 -21.70 13.50
CA ARG A 5 33.23 -22.16 13.01
C ARG A 5 32.18 -21.17 13.55
N SER A 6 31.67 -20.29 12.70
CA SER A 6 30.57 -19.39 13.03
C SER A 6 29.35 -20.22 13.46
N LYS A 7 28.87 -20.01 14.68
CA LYS A 7 27.63 -20.63 15.16
C LYS A 7 26.47 -20.04 14.35
N GLN A 8 25.65 -20.92 13.80
CA GLN A 8 24.43 -20.55 13.10
C GLN A 8 23.45 -19.99 14.15
N ILE A 9 23.18 -18.70 14.10
CA ILE A 9 22.13 -18.07 14.90
C ILE A 9 20.82 -18.53 14.28
N HIS A 10 20.12 -19.45 14.94
CA HIS A 10 18.75 -19.76 14.59
C HIS A 10 17.90 -18.58 15.04
N LEU A 11 17.65 -17.65 14.10
CA LEU A 11 16.62 -16.64 14.26
C LEU A 11 15.30 -17.40 14.09
N GLU A 12 14.65 -17.75 15.21
CA GLU A 12 13.25 -18.19 15.20
C GLU A 12 12.48 -17.11 14.45
N GLN A 13 12.05 -17.41 13.23
CA GLN A 13 11.07 -16.61 12.54
C GLN A 13 9.79 -16.76 13.34
N PRO A 14 9.19 -15.68 13.90
CA PRO A 14 7.84 -15.80 14.39
C PRO A 14 7.00 -16.11 13.17
N GLU A 15 6.55 -17.36 13.07
CA GLU A 15 5.58 -17.77 12.08
C GLU A 15 4.35 -16.87 12.24
N MET A 16 4.26 -15.83 11.41
CA MET A 16 3.02 -15.11 11.16
C MET A 16 2.11 -16.00 10.32
N GLY A 17 1.88 -17.23 10.81
CA GLY A 17 0.75 -18.02 10.43
C GLY A 17 -0.47 -17.21 10.80
N ILE A 18 -1.31 -16.96 9.80
CA ILE A 18 -2.69 -16.50 9.98
C ILE A 18 -3.33 -17.56 10.88
N LYS A 19 -3.29 -17.34 12.20
CA LYS A 19 -4.01 -18.18 13.15
C LYS A 19 -5.46 -18.09 12.71
N LYS A 20 -6.01 -19.21 12.24
CA LYS A 20 -7.45 -19.38 12.06
C LYS A 20 -8.07 -19.02 13.41
N ALA A 21 -8.56 -17.79 13.52
CA ALA A 21 -9.28 -17.34 14.68
C ALA A 21 -10.44 -18.31 14.86
N ALA A 22 -10.40 -18.99 16.00
CA ALA A 22 -11.33 -20.02 16.37
C ALA A 22 -12.77 -19.49 16.30
N ALA A 23 -13.68 -20.42 16.01
CA ALA A 23 -15.11 -20.24 15.83
C ALA A 23 -15.84 -19.85 17.12
N ASN A 24 -15.57 -18.66 17.64
CA ASN A 24 -16.36 -17.99 18.67
C ASN A 24 -16.81 -16.67 18.05
N GLY A 25 -18.13 -16.48 17.86
CA GLY A 25 -18.80 -15.36 17.21
C GLY A 25 -18.15 -13.98 17.40
N LEU A 26 -17.07 -13.74 16.66
CA LEU A 26 -16.36 -12.49 16.63
C LEU A 26 -17.15 -11.61 15.67
N TYR A 27 -18.02 -10.77 16.24
CA TYR A 27 -18.56 -9.67 15.46
C TYR A 27 -17.38 -8.93 14.83
N PRO A 28 -17.32 -8.83 13.49
CA PRO A 28 -16.23 -8.12 12.85
C PRO A 28 -16.26 -6.70 13.42
N ASN A 29 -15.18 -6.30 14.09
CA ASN A 29 -15.06 -4.95 14.62
C ASN A 29 -15.26 -3.99 13.43
N PRO A 30 -16.35 -3.18 13.40
CA PRO A 30 -16.64 -2.34 12.24
C PRO A 30 -15.49 -1.38 11.94
N PHE A 31 -14.77 -0.95 12.98
CA PHE A 31 -13.56 -0.14 12.83
C PHE A 31 -12.45 -0.90 12.10
N ALA A 32 -12.22 -2.17 12.42
CA ALA A 32 -11.22 -2.99 11.73
C ALA A 32 -11.60 -3.18 10.25
N GLU A 33 -12.86 -3.41 9.95
CA GLU A 33 -13.34 -3.53 8.58
C GLU A 33 -13.18 -2.24 7.76
N MET A 34 -13.49 -1.09 8.35
CA MET A 34 -13.30 0.22 7.71
C MET A 34 -11.82 0.55 7.55
N PHE A 35 -11.00 0.24 8.56
CA PHE A 35 -9.56 0.48 8.55
C PHE A 35 -8.89 -0.14 7.33
N TRP A 36 -9.15 -1.41 7.04
CA TRP A 36 -8.53 -2.08 5.89
C TRP A 36 -8.99 -1.51 4.55
N LYS A 37 -10.28 -1.15 4.42
CA LYS A 37 -10.82 -0.52 3.19
C LYS A 37 -10.12 0.81 2.90
N VAL A 38 -9.89 1.64 3.92
CA VAL A 38 -9.21 2.94 3.77
C VAL A 38 -7.71 2.77 3.55
N ASN A 39 -7.05 1.88 4.29
CA ASN A 39 -5.60 1.68 4.17
C ASN A 39 -5.16 1.07 2.83
N ASN A 40 -6.09 0.47 2.09
CA ASN A 40 -5.81 -0.04 0.74
C ASN A 40 -5.80 1.04 -0.35
N ILE A 41 -6.30 2.25 -0.09
CA ILE A 41 -6.35 3.36 -1.07
C ILE A 41 -4.99 3.60 -1.75
N PRO A 42 -3.85 3.75 -1.03
CA PRO A 42 -2.57 4.04 -1.68
C PRO A 42 -2.07 2.88 -2.55
N VAL A 43 -2.42 1.64 -2.18
CA VAL A 43 -2.05 0.43 -2.92
C VAL A 43 -2.83 0.36 -4.23
N GLU A 44 -4.15 0.50 -4.17
CA GLU A 44 -5.04 0.51 -5.34
C GLU A 44 -4.68 1.64 -6.31
N ALA A 45 -4.49 2.86 -5.78
CA ALA A 45 -4.09 4.01 -6.59
C ALA A 45 -2.73 3.79 -7.29
N ARG A 46 -1.72 3.25 -6.59
CA ARG A 46 -0.41 2.96 -7.17
C ARG A 46 -0.53 1.97 -8.33
N GLU A 47 -1.27 0.90 -8.14
CA GLU A 47 -1.43 -0.15 -9.16
C GLU A 47 -2.12 0.37 -10.42
N LEU A 48 -3.19 1.15 -10.25
CA LEU A 48 -3.89 1.80 -11.36
C LEU A 48 -3.02 2.84 -12.07
N ILE A 49 -2.25 3.65 -11.34
CA ILE A 49 -1.32 4.62 -11.93
C ILE A 49 -0.24 3.89 -12.74
N CYS A 50 0.34 2.82 -12.18
CA CYS A 50 1.34 2.03 -12.87
C CYS A 50 0.78 1.44 -14.17
N LYS A 51 -0.44 0.93 -14.14
CA LYS A 51 -1.13 0.39 -15.32
C LYS A 51 -1.43 1.48 -16.37
N GLN A 52 -1.98 2.61 -15.95
CA GLN A 52 -2.44 3.67 -16.86
C GLN A 52 -1.30 4.46 -17.49
N CYS A 53 -0.23 4.72 -16.73
CA CYS A 53 0.93 5.48 -17.19
C CYS A 53 2.05 4.60 -17.77
N ASP A 54 1.85 3.28 -17.85
CA ASP A 54 2.87 2.29 -18.23
C ASP A 54 4.16 2.42 -17.39
N TRP A 55 4.00 2.56 -16.08
CA TRP A 55 5.11 2.67 -15.14
C TRP A 55 5.32 1.36 -14.40
N SER A 56 6.59 1.00 -14.21
CA SER A 56 6.94 0.01 -13.19
C SER A 56 6.78 0.59 -11.77
N ILE A 57 6.55 -0.25 -10.78
CA ILE A 57 6.47 0.16 -9.36
C ILE A 57 7.70 0.99 -8.92
N PRO A 58 8.95 0.63 -9.27
CA PRO A 58 10.11 1.48 -8.97
C PRO A 58 10.02 2.87 -9.62
N THR A 59 9.47 2.97 -10.82
CA THR A 59 9.29 4.25 -11.54
C THR A 59 8.31 5.15 -10.82
N PHE A 60 7.18 4.60 -10.36
CA PHE A 60 6.23 5.32 -9.52
C PHE A 60 6.91 5.93 -8.29
N TYR A 61 7.66 5.13 -7.53
CA TYR A 61 8.34 5.62 -6.33
C TYR A 61 9.48 6.61 -6.63
N ARG A 62 10.22 6.46 -7.73
CA ARG A 62 11.21 7.46 -8.15
C ARG A 62 10.55 8.82 -8.42
N LYS A 63 9.44 8.82 -9.17
CA LYS A 63 8.68 10.05 -9.48
C LYS A 63 8.04 10.68 -8.24
N LEU A 64 7.48 9.84 -7.35
CA LEU A 64 6.93 10.31 -6.07
C LEU A 64 7.99 10.97 -5.20
N ARG A 65 9.17 10.34 -5.04
CA ARG A 65 10.28 10.92 -4.27
C ARG A 65 10.80 12.22 -4.85
N ALA A 66 10.91 12.31 -6.18
CA ALA A 66 11.34 13.55 -6.83
C ALA A 66 10.39 14.73 -6.57
N ALA A 67 9.10 14.45 -6.33
CA ALA A 67 8.12 15.48 -5.96
C ALA A 67 8.14 15.84 -4.46
N THR A 68 8.49 14.89 -3.58
CA THR A 68 8.43 15.08 -2.11
C THR A 68 9.76 15.45 -1.47
N ARG A 69 10.89 15.18 -2.14
CA ARG A 69 12.23 15.55 -1.69
C ARG A 69 12.99 16.17 -2.88
N PRO A 70 13.13 17.50 -2.92
CA PRO A 70 13.99 18.15 -3.90
C PRO A 70 15.41 17.57 -3.80
N PRO A 71 16.10 17.30 -4.91
CA PRO A 71 17.42 16.71 -4.87
C PRO A 71 18.42 17.66 -4.20
N GLU A 72 18.97 17.23 -3.07
CA GLU A 72 20.20 17.80 -2.51
C GLU A 72 21.38 17.22 -3.28
N GLY A 73 21.74 17.86 -4.39
CA GLY A 73 22.82 17.42 -5.25
C GLY A 73 22.37 16.57 -6.44
N ASN A 74 23.29 16.44 -7.39
CA ASN A 74 23.11 16.00 -8.78
C ASN A 74 22.77 14.50 -8.95
N ASP A 75 21.80 14.00 -8.20
CA ASP A 75 21.31 12.64 -8.33
C ASP A 75 20.35 12.57 -9.53
N GLY A 76 20.60 11.60 -10.41
CA GLY A 76 20.15 11.57 -11.80
C GLY A 76 18.77 12.16 -12.09
N LYS A 77 18.69 13.00 -13.13
CA LYS A 77 17.50 13.75 -13.57
C LYS A 77 16.29 12.80 -13.77
N VAL A 78 15.48 12.61 -12.73
CA VAL A 78 14.22 11.86 -12.87
C VAL A 78 13.30 12.67 -13.77
N ARG A 79 12.87 12.07 -14.89
CA ARG A 79 11.89 12.70 -15.77
C ARG A 79 10.62 13.00 -14.97
N GLY A 80 10.23 14.27 -14.92
CA GLY A 80 9.03 14.75 -14.24
C GLY A 80 7.75 14.08 -14.74
N VAL A 81 6.66 14.32 -14.02
CA VAL A 81 5.31 13.91 -14.44
C VAL A 81 4.85 14.90 -15.51
N SER A 82 4.52 14.39 -16.70
CA SER A 82 3.93 15.18 -17.79
C SER A 82 2.50 15.63 -17.45
N SER A 83 1.98 16.63 -18.18
CA SER A 83 0.62 17.11 -17.99
C SER A 83 -0.44 16.00 -18.17
N ALA A 84 -0.27 15.13 -19.16
CA ALA A 84 -1.16 14.01 -19.42
C ALA A 84 -1.11 12.94 -18.32
N GLU A 85 0.10 12.60 -17.85
CA GLU A 85 0.27 11.70 -16.70
C GLU A 85 -0.36 12.31 -15.44
N LEU A 86 -0.20 13.62 -15.21
CA LEU A 86 -0.78 14.31 -14.06
C LEU A 86 -2.31 14.31 -14.10
N ALA A 87 -2.91 14.55 -15.27
CA ALA A 87 -4.36 14.47 -15.44
C ALA A 87 -4.87 13.05 -15.13
N SER A 88 -4.17 12.03 -15.62
CA SER A 88 -4.49 10.62 -15.38
C SER A 88 -4.38 10.27 -13.88
N ILE A 89 -3.30 10.70 -13.22
CA ILE A 89 -3.09 10.47 -11.78
C ILE A 89 -4.23 11.09 -10.96
N LYS A 90 -4.63 12.33 -11.26
CA LYS A 90 -5.74 12.99 -10.56
C LYS A 90 -7.05 12.21 -10.72
N ALA A 91 -7.37 11.80 -11.94
CA ALA A 91 -8.59 11.02 -12.22
C ALA A 91 -8.59 9.68 -11.47
N ILE A 92 -7.45 8.99 -11.42
CA ILE A 92 -7.32 7.72 -10.70
C ILE A 92 -7.53 7.91 -9.19
N TYR A 93 -6.95 8.94 -8.58
CA TYR A 93 -7.17 9.18 -7.15
C TYR A 93 -8.64 9.45 -6.85
N VAL A 94 -9.31 10.29 -7.64
CA VAL A 94 -10.76 10.56 -7.48
C VAL A 94 -11.55 9.26 -7.57
N GLN A 95 -11.30 8.45 -8.60
CA GLN A 95 -11.94 7.15 -8.79
C GLN A 95 -11.77 6.24 -7.57
N VAL A 96 -10.52 6.06 -7.08
CA VAL A 96 -10.24 5.19 -5.93
C VAL A 96 -10.92 5.69 -4.66
N PHE A 97 -11.00 7.01 -4.46
CA PHE A 97 -11.73 7.57 -3.32
C PHE A 97 -13.24 7.33 -3.41
N GLU A 98 -13.84 7.53 -4.59
CA GLU A 98 -15.26 7.25 -4.83
C GLU A 98 -15.59 5.77 -4.63
N ASP A 99 -14.76 4.87 -5.16
CA ASP A 99 -14.89 3.43 -4.98
C ASP A 99 -14.76 3.03 -3.51
N THR A 100 -13.80 3.61 -2.80
CA THR A 100 -13.62 3.34 -1.36
C THR A 100 -14.79 3.88 -0.54
N LEU A 101 -15.31 5.07 -0.88
CA LEU A 101 -16.50 5.61 -0.25
C LEU A 101 -17.72 4.71 -0.47
N ALA A 102 -17.89 4.16 -1.67
CA ALA A 102 -18.95 3.18 -1.95
C ALA A 102 -18.77 1.90 -1.10
N LYS A 103 -17.54 1.36 -1.01
CA LYS A 103 -17.22 0.21 -0.15
C LYS A 103 -17.51 0.49 1.34
N LEU A 104 -17.23 1.69 1.82
CA LEU A 104 -17.50 2.09 3.20
C LEU A 104 -19.01 2.21 3.47
N LYS A 105 -19.77 2.84 2.57
CA LYS A 105 -21.24 2.94 2.68
C LYS A 105 -21.94 1.58 2.72
N ALA A 106 -21.36 0.58 2.05
CA ALA A 106 -21.87 -0.79 2.03
C ALA A 106 -21.51 -1.61 3.29
N THR A 107 -20.70 -1.07 4.21
CA THR A 107 -20.30 -1.80 5.42
C THR A 107 -21.47 -1.83 6.41
N ASP A 108 -21.97 -3.02 6.73
CA ASP A 108 -23.08 -3.22 7.65
C ASP A 108 -22.62 -2.97 9.09
N THR A 109 -23.12 -1.92 9.73
CA THR A 109 -22.78 -1.55 11.11
C THR A 109 -23.75 -2.13 12.14
N ARG A 110 -24.45 -3.23 11.83
CA ARG A 110 -25.37 -3.88 12.77
C ARG A 110 -24.66 -4.24 14.09
N LEU A 111 -24.80 -3.35 15.06
CA LEU A 111 -24.44 -3.59 16.45
C LEU A 111 -25.44 -4.62 17.01
N PRO A 112 -24.96 -5.69 17.67
CA PRO A 112 -25.87 -6.57 18.41
C PRO A 112 -26.60 -5.74 19.48
N LYS A 113 -27.92 -5.93 19.57
CA LYS A 113 -28.77 -5.35 20.61
C LYS A 113 -28.45 -5.96 21.97
#